data_AF-A0A0R2FDB2-F1
#
_entry.id   AF-A0A0R2FDB2-F1
#
_cell.length_a   1.000
_cell.length_b   1.000
_cell.length_c   1.000
_cell.angle_alpha   90.00
_cell.angle_beta   90.00
_cell.angle_gamma   90.00
#
_symmetry.space_group_name_H-M   'P 1'
#
loop_
_entity.id
_entity.type
_entity.pdbx_description
1 polymer ?
#
loop_
_entity_poly.entity_id
_entity_poly.type
_entity_poly.pdbx_seq_one_letter_code
_entity_poly.pdbx_strand_id
1 'polypeptide(L)'
;MAVILAAILSCVLLFVPPINGLADNGDFYRATLSNGLYRLPSHVNQYLDYVIPKFGIYQYFNENKAVVLTSQSLFVRAAILLNKLFYSHTVFDIRFLGAIYEAFYLGAIYLLTKSLVYPFRKGRSYAVALIVVFVFADSSFTLYFNSFFGEPEMFIAALYSFAAVMLLARHCYQRNWPSVVLFFVSTIFLITSKQQNAPLALSYMVVAAGLLFLPHFKARKLAIMLGMGTLAASGVIIYASINTDFNNYNLYQSFSHGVLMETSDPSHKIAKDGQMSERFALMRSQDYYAKTFDPVKPTGKFVENHLLNHYSMGWVLKYYAKNHRQFLNLMDLASKDVMITQVKAVGDYPANSGHRAGEQTKFFTLYSTYMGAFFPGKFAFICLLAVVFSAVYAVSAYLDFKAGRTMGILRFCQVAGLMTIFVFVPFIAIIGDGDADLAKHMFMAPVSLDLVLVLFASDMLNHRLWLTEEGGETDE
;
A
#
# COMPACT_ATOMS: atom_id res chain seq x y z
N MET A 1 26.06 1.31 3.76
CA MET A 1 25.74 2.67 3.29
C MET A 1 24.23 2.91 3.23
N ALA A 2 23.46 2.28 2.33
CA ALA A 2 22.01 2.55 2.19
C ALA A 2 21.24 2.50 3.52
N VAL A 3 21.43 1.44 4.31
CA VAL A 3 20.81 1.28 5.64
C VAL A 3 21.17 2.44 6.58
N ILE A 4 22.43 2.89 6.58
CA ILE A 4 22.88 3.97 7.46
C ILE A 4 22.23 5.30 7.04
N LEU A 5 22.21 5.60 5.75
CA LEU A 5 21.59 6.82 5.24
C LEU A 5 20.08 6.83 5.48
N ALA A 6 19.41 5.72 5.17
CA ALA A 6 17.98 5.55 5.44
C ALA A 6 17.68 5.75 6.93
N ALA A 7 18.44 5.09 7.81
CA ALA A 7 18.29 5.23 9.26
C ALA A 7 18.49 6.67 9.74
N ILE A 8 19.49 7.39 9.22
CA ILE A 8 19.71 8.79 9.59
C ILE A 8 18.50 9.64 9.20
N LEU A 9 18.01 9.51 7.97
CA LEU A 9 16.90 10.29 7.45
C LEU A 9 15.60 10.00 8.21
N SER A 10 15.23 8.72 8.35
CA SER A 10 14.02 8.29 9.05
C SER A 10 14.09 8.59 10.54
N CYS A 11 15.22 8.36 11.22
CA CYS A 11 15.32 8.61 12.66
C CYS A 11 15.25 10.11 12.99
N VAL A 12 15.85 10.97 12.15
CA VAL A 12 15.72 12.42 12.31
C VAL A 12 14.26 12.83 12.21
N LEU A 13 13.54 12.33 11.21
CA LEU A 13 12.12 12.62 11.02
C LEU A 13 11.24 12.09 12.17
N LEU A 14 11.49 10.86 12.62
CA LEU A 14 10.58 10.14 13.52
C LEU A 14 10.82 10.41 15.01
N PHE A 15 12.06 10.71 15.40
CA PHE A 15 12.45 10.73 16.82
C PHE A 15 13.04 12.05 17.29
N VAL A 16 13.51 12.92 16.39
CA VAL A 16 14.06 14.23 16.75
C VAL A 16 12.95 15.28 16.74
N PRO A 17 12.76 16.07 17.82
CA PRO A 17 11.72 17.10 17.86
C PRO A 17 11.91 18.21 16.79
N PRO A 18 10.82 18.70 16.17
CA PRO A 18 9.43 18.28 16.34
C PRO A 18 9.18 16.90 15.71
N ILE A 19 8.58 15.98 16.47
CA ILE A 19 8.36 14.62 16.00
C ILE A 19 7.34 14.61 14.86
N ASN A 20 7.69 14.03 13.72
CA ASN A 20 6.78 13.96 12.58
C ASN A 20 6.02 12.63 12.55
N GLY A 21 4.81 12.68 12.01
CA GLY A 21 3.93 11.54 11.81
C GLY A 21 2.79 11.95 10.88
N LEU A 22 1.68 11.22 10.88
CA LEU A 22 0.46 11.65 10.19
C LEU A 22 -0.68 11.80 11.18
N ALA A 23 -1.45 12.88 11.06
CA ALA A 23 -2.67 13.05 11.86
C ALA A 23 -3.73 12.02 11.48
N ASP A 24 -4.65 11.76 12.41
CA ASP A 24 -5.72 10.79 12.18
C ASP A 24 -6.78 11.36 11.25
N ASN A 25 -7.04 10.68 10.13
CA ASN A 25 -8.12 11.03 9.20
C ASN A 25 -9.48 10.41 9.58
N GLY A 26 -9.58 9.74 10.72
CA GLY A 26 -10.77 9.03 11.16
C GLY A 26 -10.62 7.51 11.13
N ASP A 27 -9.48 6.96 10.71
CA ASP A 27 -9.26 5.52 10.59
C ASP A 27 -8.45 4.89 11.73
N PHE A 28 -7.77 5.66 12.59
CA PHE A 28 -6.93 5.03 13.63
C PHE A 28 -7.75 4.18 14.60
N TYR A 29 -9.04 4.48 14.79
CA TYR A 29 -9.91 3.72 15.70
C TYR A 29 -9.88 2.20 15.42
N ARG A 30 -9.70 1.80 14.14
CA ARG A 30 -9.61 0.39 13.72
C ARG A 30 -8.44 -0.32 14.39
N ALA A 31 -7.30 0.37 14.51
CA ALA A 31 -6.08 -0.14 15.10
C ALA A 31 -5.97 0.16 16.61
N THR A 32 -6.40 1.34 17.07
CA THR A 32 -6.27 1.73 18.48
C THR A 32 -7.21 0.92 19.37
N LEU A 33 -8.52 0.91 19.08
CA LEU A 33 -9.50 0.24 19.92
C LEU A 33 -9.26 -1.27 19.97
N SER A 34 -9.00 -1.90 18.83
CA SER A 34 -8.69 -3.34 18.74
C SER A 34 -7.44 -3.75 19.55
N ASN A 35 -6.53 -2.80 19.82
CA ASN A 35 -5.30 -3.04 20.59
C ASN A 35 -5.32 -2.45 22.00
N GLY A 36 -6.48 -2.01 22.48
CA GLY A 36 -6.61 -1.52 23.85
C GLY A 36 -6.02 -0.12 24.07
N LEU A 37 -6.01 0.71 23.02
CA LEU A 37 -5.62 2.11 23.07
C LEU A 37 -6.83 3.02 22.86
N TYR A 38 -6.85 4.15 23.56
CA TYR A 38 -7.86 5.19 23.42
C TYR A 38 -7.22 6.57 23.38
N ARG A 39 -7.96 7.56 22.89
CA ARG A 39 -7.48 8.94 22.83
C ARG A 39 -7.61 9.62 24.19
N LEU A 40 -6.57 10.33 24.58
CA LEU A 40 -6.62 11.16 25.78
C LEU A 40 -7.45 12.42 25.50
N PRO A 41 -8.14 12.99 26.50
CA PRO A 41 -8.85 14.26 26.33
C PRO A 41 -7.93 15.37 25.83
N SER A 42 -8.42 16.20 24.90
CA SER A 42 -7.67 17.32 24.31
C SER A 42 -8.61 18.49 24.02
N HIS A 43 -8.08 19.70 24.14
CA HIS A 43 -8.76 20.94 23.73
C HIS A 43 -8.59 21.27 22.25
N VAL A 44 -7.61 20.62 21.58
CA VAL A 44 -7.34 20.78 20.15
C VAL A 44 -8.04 19.67 19.39
N ASN A 45 -8.53 19.99 18.18
CA ASN A 45 -9.06 19.00 17.25
C ASN A 45 -8.04 17.87 17.04
N GLN A 46 -8.50 16.65 17.25
CA GLN A 46 -7.70 15.43 17.20
C GLN A 46 -7.79 14.69 15.86
N TYR A 47 -8.45 15.29 14.88
CA TYR A 47 -8.59 14.76 13.53
C TYR A 47 -8.02 15.75 12.53
N LEU A 48 -7.33 15.24 11.51
CA LEU A 48 -6.76 15.96 10.35
C LEU A 48 -5.67 16.98 10.67
N ASP A 49 -5.81 17.77 11.73
CA ASP A 49 -5.02 18.99 11.92
C ASP A 49 -3.60 18.72 12.43
N TYR A 50 -3.44 17.84 13.42
CA TYR A 50 -2.17 17.64 14.12
C TYR A 50 -1.91 16.18 14.49
N VAL A 51 -0.62 15.82 14.52
CA VAL A 51 -0.15 14.52 14.99
C VAL A 51 -0.37 14.41 16.50
N ILE A 52 -0.98 13.30 16.92
CA ILE A 52 -1.18 12.98 18.33
C ILE A 52 -0.13 11.96 18.74
N PRO A 53 0.84 12.35 19.59
CA PRO A 53 1.92 11.45 19.95
C PRO A 53 1.58 10.50 21.11
N LYS A 54 0.54 10.81 21.89
CA LYS A 54 0.23 10.12 23.15
C LYS A 54 -1.21 9.62 23.19
N PHE A 55 -1.36 8.38 23.61
CA PHE A 55 -2.63 7.67 23.75
C PHE A 55 -2.74 7.05 25.15
N GLY A 56 -3.97 6.83 25.61
CA GLY A 56 -4.21 6.09 26.84
C GLY A 56 -4.23 4.58 26.57
N ILE A 57 -3.76 3.80 27.54
CA ILE A 57 -3.83 2.33 27.53
C ILE A 57 -4.99 1.91 28.43
N TYR A 58 -5.95 1.14 27.91
CA TYR A 58 -7.04 0.59 28.71
C TYR A 58 -6.48 -0.29 29.84
N GLN A 59 -6.93 -0.02 31.08
CA GLN A 59 -6.57 -0.78 32.27
C GLN A 59 -7.59 -1.87 32.60
N TYR A 60 -8.78 -1.79 32.01
CA TYR A 60 -9.92 -2.67 32.26
C TYR A 60 -10.41 -3.33 30.97
N PHE A 61 -11.51 -4.08 31.06
CA PHE A 61 -12.09 -4.80 29.93
C PHE A 61 -12.36 -3.86 28.75
N ASN A 62 -11.93 -4.28 27.56
CA ASN A 62 -12.15 -3.57 26.31
C ASN A 62 -13.22 -4.31 25.51
N GLU A 63 -14.40 -3.70 25.42
CA GLU A 63 -15.55 -4.20 24.66
C GLU A 63 -15.32 -4.16 23.15
N ASN A 64 -14.41 -3.31 22.67
CA ASN A 64 -14.11 -3.10 21.24
C ASN A 64 -12.93 -3.94 20.75
N LYS A 65 -12.72 -5.13 21.32
CA LYS A 65 -11.52 -5.97 21.07
C LYS A 65 -11.45 -6.58 19.65
N ALA A 66 -12.54 -6.54 18.88
CA ALA A 66 -12.68 -7.27 17.62
C ALA A 66 -13.25 -6.41 16.47
N VAL A 67 -12.92 -5.11 16.42
CA VAL A 67 -13.48 -4.21 15.38
C VAL A 67 -13.00 -4.59 13.98
N VAL A 68 -11.73 -5.01 13.80
CA VAL A 68 -11.17 -5.43 12.50
C VAL A 68 -10.11 -6.52 12.67
N LEU A 69 -10.13 -7.54 11.81
CA LEU A 69 -9.04 -8.51 11.69
C LEU A 69 -7.88 -7.88 10.89
N THR A 70 -6.73 -7.66 11.53
CA THR A 70 -5.54 -7.09 10.88
C THR A 70 -4.24 -7.59 11.52
N SER A 71 -3.24 -7.90 10.69
CA SER A 71 -1.88 -8.24 11.12
C SER A 71 -1.13 -7.06 11.75
N GLN A 72 -1.53 -5.82 11.43
CA GLN A 72 -0.98 -4.58 12.01
C GLN A 72 -1.01 -4.61 13.55
N SER A 73 -2.04 -5.25 14.12
CA SER A 73 -2.19 -5.43 15.56
C SER A 73 -1.00 -6.11 16.23
N LEU A 74 -0.26 -6.97 15.52
CA LEU A 74 0.95 -7.60 16.05
C LEU A 74 2.05 -6.56 16.33
N PHE A 75 2.25 -5.62 15.40
CA PHE A 75 3.23 -4.53 15.55
C PHE A 75 2.81 -3.55 16.65
N VAL A 76 1.52 -3.20 16.70
CA VAL A 76 0.98 -2.33 17.77
C VAL A 76 1.15 -2.97 19.14
N ARG A 77 0.85 -4.27 19.29
CA ARG A 77 1.05 -4.99 20.56
C ARG A 77 2.52 -5.09 20.97
N ALA A 78 3.41 -5.32 20.02
CA ALA A 78 4.86 -5.29 20.27
C ALA A 78 5.31 -3.90 20.75
N ALA A 79 4.82 -2.83 20.10
CA ALA A 79 5.09 -1.46 20.51
C ALA A 79 4.54 -1.16 21.91
N ILE A 80 3.32 -1.60 22.24
CA ILE A 80 2.73 -1.44 23.57
C ILE A 80 3.58 -2.18 24.62
N LEU A 81 4.06 -3.39 24.32
CA LEU A 81 4.94 -4.12 25.22
C LEU A 81 6.23 -3.35 25.50
N LEU A 82 6.89 -2.83 24.47
CA LEU A 82 8.10 -2.01 24.63
C LEU A 82 7.81 -0.71 25.40
N ASN A 83 6.70 -0.04 25.10
CA ASN A 83 6.27 1.15 25.81
C ASN A 83 6.05 0.87 27.30
N LYS A 84 5.43 -0.26 27.65
CA LYS A 84 5.23 -0.68 29.04
C LYS A 84 6.55 -0.98 29.75
N LEU A 85 7.53 -1.53 29.03
CA LEU A 85 8.83 -1.87 29.58
C LEU A 85 9.71 -0.63 29.84
N PHE A 86 9.64 0.39 28.98
CA PHE A 86 10.59 1.50 28.98
C PHE A 86 10.00 2.89 29.27
N TYR A 87 8.67 3.05 29.27
CA TYR A 87 8.04 4.37 29.39
C TYR A 87 6.88 4.41 30.39
N SER A 88 5.75 3.76 30.10
CA SER A 88 4.57 3.83 30.97
C SER A 88 3.59 2.68 30.76
N HIS A 89 2.93 2.27 31.84
CA HIS A 89 1.84 1.29 31.81
C HIS A 89 0.47 1.89 31.47
N THR A 90 0.31 3.20 31.54
CA THR A 90 -0.97 3.91 31.36
C THR A 90 -1.02 4.79 30.12
N VAL A 91 0.13 5.25 29.64
CA VAL A 91 0.25 6.13 28.47
C VAL A 91 1.12 5.45 27.41
N PHE A 92 0.60 5.35 26.21
CA PHE A 92 1.31 4.87 25.03
C PHE A 92 1.86 6.05 24.21
N ASP A 93 3.15 6.00 23.87
CA ASP A 93 3.79 6.94 22.96
C ASP A 93 3.96 6.31 21.56
N ILE A 94 3.47 7.00 20.53
CA ILE A 94 3.45 6.50 19.15
C ILE A 94 4.85 6.18 18.61
N ARG A 95 5.90 6.82 19.15
CA ARG A 95 7.29 6.58 18.73
C ARG A 95 7.75 5.15 19.00
N PHE A 96 7.16 4.44 19.96
CA PHE A 96 7.45 3.01 20.12
C PHE A 96 6.98 2.18 18.93
N LEU A 97 5.85 2.57 18.31
CA LEU A 97 5.39 1.96 17.07
C LEU A 97 6.32 2.34 15.91
N GLY A 98 6.70 3.62 15.84
CA GLY A 98 7.69 4.10 14.89
C GLY A 98 9.01 3.33 14.97
N ALA A 99 9.51 3.05 16.17
CA ALA A 99 10.75 2.29 16.39
C ALA A 99 10.65 0.82 15.95
N ILE A 100 9.49 0.18 16.17
CA ILE A 100 9.23 -1.18 15.67
C ILE A 100 9.26 -1.18 14.14
N TYR A 101 8.52 -0.27 13.49
CA TYR A 101 8.50 -0.20 12.03
C TYR A 101 9.88 0.15 11.47
N GLU A 102 10.60 1.07 12.08
CA GLU A 102 11.96 1.44 11.70
C GLU A 102 12.90 0.23 11.70
N ALA A 103 12.87 -0.59 12.74
CA ALA A 103 13.71 -1.79 12.82
C ALA A 103 13.44 -2.77 11.67
N PHE A 104 12.17 -3.03 11.36
CA PHE A 104 11.81 -3.91 10.24
C PHE A 104 12.11 -3.26 8.89
N TYR A 105 11.89 -1.96 8.75
CA TYR A 105 12.18 -1.18 7.55
C TYR A 105 13.68 -1.21 7.19
N LEU A 106 14.58 -1.00 8.16
CA LEU A 106 16.02 -1.06 7.92
C LEU A 106 16.48 -2.45 7.48
N GLY A 107 15.88 -3.51 8.03
CA GLY A 107 16.09 -4.88 7.55
C GLY A 107 15.61 -5.08 6.10
N ALA A 108 14.49 -4.47 5.73
CA ALA A 108 13.95 -4.52 4.36
C ALA A 108 14.85 -3.77 3.38
N ILE A 109 15.30 -2.55 3.72
CA ILE A 109 16.26 -1.76 2.93
C ILE A 109 17.58 -2.51 2.74
N TYR A 110 18.07 -3.19 3.79
CA TYR A 110 19.26 -4.02 3.69
C TYR A 110 19.08 -5.15 2.66
N LEU A 111 18.02 -5.94 2.79
CA LEU A 111 17.78 -7.08 1.88
C LEU A 111 17.49 -6.60 0.46
N LEU A 112 16.71 -5.54 0.29
CA LEU A 112 16.43 -4.94 -1.01
C LEU A 112 17.71 -4.49 -1.69
N THR A 113 18.51 -3.65 -1.03
CA THR A 113 19.78 -3.15 -1.57
C THR A 113 20.72 -4.30 -1.91
N LYS A 114 20.86 -5.27 -1.00
CA LYS A 114 21.69 -6.46 -1.22
C LYS A 114 21.23 -7.23 -2.45
N SER A 115 19.93 -7.45 -2.59
CA SER A 115 19.35 -8.19 -3.72
C SER A 115 19.53 -7.50 -5.06
N LEU A 116 19.56 -6.16 -5.09
CA LEU A 116 19.74 -5.38 -6.32
C LEU A 116 21.20 -5.22 -6.73
N VAL A 117 22.12 -5.30 -5.78
CA VAL A 117 23.55 -5.05 -6.00
C VAL A 117 24.36 -6.33 -6.25
N TYR A 118 23.96 -7.46 -5.67
CA TYR A 118 24.71 -8.71 -5.75
C TYR A 118 24.92 -9.21 -7.20
N PRO A 119 26.09 -9.80 -7.53
CA PRO A 119 27.30 -10.01 -6.71
C PRO A 119 28.27 -8.82 -6.72
N PHE A 120 27.97 -7.76 -7.48
CA PHE A 120 28.93 -6.70 -7.74
C PHE A 120 29.13 -5.78 -6.53
N ARG A 121 30.39 -5.41 -6.28
CA ARG A 121 30.78 -4.39 -5.29
C ARG A 121 31.67 -3.34 -5.95
N LYS A 122 31.14 -2.67 -6.98
CA LYS A 122 31.82 -1.59 -7.71
C LYS A 122 31.10 -0.25 -7.48
N GLY A 123 31.57 0.85 -8.06
CA GLY A 123 30.93 2.17 -7.95
C GLY A 123 29.43 2.16 -8.29
N ARG A 124 29.02 1.33 -9.26
CA ARG A 124 27.62 1.12 -9.66
C ARG A 124 26.72 0.63 -8.52
N SER A 125 27.28 -0.20 -7.63
CA SER A 125 26.61 -0.69 -6.42
C SER A 125 26.23 0.43 -5.46
N TYR A 126 27.09 1.46 -5.34
CA TYR A 126 26.80 2.65 -4.54
C TYR A 126 25.72 3.51 -5.20
N ALA A 127 25.74 3.64 -6.53
CA ALA A 127 24.68 4.36 -7.25
C ALA A 127 23.30 3.71 -7.04
N VAL A 128 23.19 2.38 -7.18
CA VAL A 128 21.94 1.65 -6.88
C VAL A 128 21.53 1.82 -5.42
N ALA A 129 22.47 1.75 -4.48
CA ALA A 129 22.20 1.97 -3.06
C ALA A 129 21.68 3.39 -2.77
N LEU A 130 22.20 4.42 -3.46
CA LEU A 130 21.71 5.80 -3.34
C LEU A 130 20.32 5.95 -3.95
N ILE A 131 20.04 5.31 -5.09
CA ILE A 131 18.69 5.30 -5.69
C ILE A 131 17.68 4.66 -4.73
N VAL A 132 18.02 3.54 -4.10
CA VAL A 132 17.16 2.88 -3.10
C VAL A 132 16.85 3.84 -1.94
N VAL A 133 17.84 4.56 -1.42
CA VAL A 133 17.62 5.55 -0.34
C VAL A 133 16.77 6.72 -0.84
N PHE A 134 17.09 7.26 -2.01
CA PHE A 134 16.38 8.40 -2.58
C PHE A 134 14.88 8.13 -2.79
N VAL A 135 14.53 6.90 -3.19
CA VAL A 135 13.14 6.50 -3.43
C VAL A 135 12.45 6.05 -2.14
N PHE A 136 13.07 5.12 -1.39
CA PHE A 136 12.39 4.40 -0.30
C PHE A 136 12.65 4.98 1.10
N ALA A 137 13.57 5.93 1.25
CA ALA A 137 13.71 6.72 2.47
C ALA A 137 13.02 8.09 2.36
N ASP A 138 12.28 8.35 1.28
CA ASP A 138 11.43 9.54 1.13
C ASP A 138 10.45 9.64 2.29
N SER A 139 10.32 10.84 2.86
CA SER A 139 9.51 11.05 4.05
C SER A 139 8.04 10.76 3.81
N SER A 140 7.55 10.81 2.56
CA SER A 140 6.17 10.43 2.26
C SER A 140 5.86 8.97 2.65
N PHE A 141 6.85 8.08 2.68
CA PHE A 141 6.69 6.71 3.17
C PHE A 141 6.96 6.58 4.67
N THR A 142 8.04 7.19 5.16
CA THR A 142 8.47 6.99 6.56
C THR A 142 7.59 7.76 7.55
N LEU A 143 6.93 8.86 7.16
CA LEU A 143 5.97 9.58 8.01
C LEU A 143 4.87 8.67 8.59
N TYR A 144 4.46 7.66 7.83
CA TYR A 144 3.44 6.71 8.29
C TYR A 144 3.88 5.92 9.52
N PHE A 145 5.18 5.82 9.84
CA PHE A 145 5.66 4.98 10.95
C PHE A 145 5.19 5.51 12.31
N ASN A 146 5.04 6.83 12.44
CA ASN A 146 4.43 7.47 13.61
C ASN A 146 2.93 7.71 13.40
N SER A 147 2.21 6.69 12.93
CA SER A 147 0.76 6.73 12.73
C SER A 147 0.16 5.33 12.91
N PHE A 148 -1.16 5.24 13.09
CA PHE A 148 -1.87 3.95 13.12
C PHE A 148 -2.44 3.54 11.76
N PHE A 149 -1.93 4.13 10.67
CA PHE A 149 -2.17 3.64 9.33
C PHE A 149 -1.54 2.24 9.13
N GLY A 150 -2.13 1.41 8.26
CA GLY A 150 -1.62 0.07 7.93
C GLY A 150 -0.51 0.09 6.88
N GLU A 151 -0.35 1.24 6.23
CA GLU A 151 0.59 1.55 5.16
C GLU A 151 2.07 1.24 5.52
N PRO A 152 2.58 1.47 6.76
CA PRO A 152 3.92 1.04 7.16
C PRO A 152 4.17 -0.45 6.97
N GLU A 153 3.22 -1.27 7.42
CA GLU A 153 3.32 -2.73 7.30
C GLU A 153 3.28 -3.15 5.83
N MET A 154 2.35 -2.58 5.06
CA MET A 154 2.23 -2.83 3.63
C MET A 154 3.52 -2.50 2.88
N PHE A 155 4.11 -1.34 3.18
CA PHE A 155 5.36 -0.88 2.59
C PHE A 155 6.52 -1.83 2.90
N ILE A 156 6.77 -2.08 4.18
CA ILE A 156 7.86 -2.94 4.66
C ILE A 156 7.71 -4.36 4.10
N ALA A 157 6.49 -4.90 4.11
CA ALA A 157 6.19 -6.23 3.61
C ALA A 157 6.40 -6.35 2.08
N ALA A 158 6.09 -5.30 1.32
CA ALA A 158 6.34 -5.23 -0.12
C ALA A 158 7.85 -5.19 -0.43
N LEU A 159 8.63 -4.44 0.34
CA LEU A 159 10.09 -4.43 0.21
C LEU A 159 10.68 -5.82 0.49
N TYR A 160 10.20 -6.51 1.55
CA TYR A 160 10.63 -7.87 1.86
C TYR A 160 10.21 -8.88 0.80
N SER A 161 8.97 -8.84 0.31
CA SER A 161 8.49 -9.78 -0.73
C SER A 161 9.30 -9.60 -2.02
N PHE A 162 9.53 -8.34 -2.41
CA PHE A 162 10.35 -8.01 -3.56
C PHE A 162 11.79 -8.51 -3.40
N ALA A 163 12.43 -8.17 -2.28
CA ALA A 163 13.81 -8.55 -2.00
C ALA A 163 13.96 -10.08 -1.95
N ALA A 164 13.00 -10.80 -1.38
CA ALA A 164 13.01 -12.25 -1.29
C ALA A 164 13.08 -12.93 -2.67
N VAL A 165 12.27 -12.49 -3.63
CA VAL A 165 12.29 -13.02 -4.99
C VAL A 165 13.60 -12.65 -5.69
N MET A 166 14.11 -11.43 -5.50
CA MET A 166 15.40 -11.03 -6.07
C MET A 166 16.60 -11.76 -5.47
N LEU A 167 16.59 -12.05 -4.17
CA LEU A 167 17.61 -12.89 -3.52
C LEU A 167 17.64 -14.30 -4.11
N LEU A 168 16.47 -14.85 -4.49
CA LEU A 168 16.36 -16.13 -5.19
C LEU A 168 16.86 -16.03 -6.62
N ALA A 169 16.42 -15.00 -7.36
CA ALA A 169 16.77 -14.79 -8.75
C ALA A 169 18.29 -14.60 -8.94
N ARG A 170 18.97 -14.02 -7.95
CA ARG A 170 20.41 -13.76 -7.98
C ARG A 170 21.27 -14.77 -7.24
N HIS A 171 20.67 -15.85 -6.74
CA HIS A 171 21.37 -16.88 -5.99
C HIS A 171 22.25 -16.33 -4.84
N CYS A 172 21.77 -15.30 -4.14
CA CYS A 172 22.52 -14.60 -3.09
C CYS A 172 22.85 -15.50 -1.88
N TYR A 173 22.12 -16.60 -1.72
CA TYR A 173 22.29 -17.57 -0.64
C TYR A 173 22.28 -18.99 -1.21
N GLN A 174 23.07 -19.88 -0.59
CA GLN A 174 23.10 -21.30 -0.97
C GLN A 174 21.77 -22.02 -0.71
N ARG A 175 21.03 -21.60 0.31
CA ARG A 175 19.74 -22.18 0.69
C ARG A 175 18.61 -21.26 0.23
N ASN A 176 17.74 -21.76 -0.64
CA ASN A 176 16.62 -20.99 -1.21
C ASN A 176 15.40 -20.89 -0.26
N TRP A 177 15.21 -21.86 0.64
CA TRP A 177 13.99 -21.94 1.46
C TRP A 177 13.73 -20.71 2.35
N PRO A 178 14.74 -20.02 2.96
CA PRO A 178 14.47 -18.86 3.79
C PRO A 178 13.87 -17.71 2.98
N SER A 179 14.34 -17.50 1.75
CA SER A 179 13.77 -16.48 0.87
C SER A 179 12.35 -16.84 0.41
N VAL A 180 12.06 -18.13 0.18
CA VAL A 180 10.69 -18.57 -0.14
C VAL A 180 9.74 -18.33 1.05
N VAL A 181 10.18 -18.66 2.27
CA VAL A 181 9.40 -18.40 3.49
C VAL A 181 9.22 -16.91 3.70
N LEU A 182 10.29 -16.11 3.54
CA LEU A 182 10.24 -14.66 3.66
C LEU A 182 9.21 -14.07 2.68
N PHE A 183 9.21 -14.51 1.43
CA PHE A 183 8.23 -14.08 0.43
C PHE A 183 6.79 -14.38 0.86
N PHE A 184 6.48 -15.62 1.24
CA PHE A 184 5.11 -15.97 1.62
C PHE A 184 4.67 -15.27 2.91
N VAL A 185 5.52 -15.24 3.93
CA VAL A 185 5.21 -14.57 5.21
C VAL A 185 4.99 -13.08 4.98
N SER A 186 5.91 -12.39 4.31
CA SER A 186 5.75 -10.94 4.09
C SER A 186 4.49 -10.65 3.25
N THR A 187 4.22 -11.43 2.22
CA THR A 187 3.03 -11.21 1.39
C THR A 187 1.72 -11.49 2.14
N ILE A 188 1.67 -12.49 3.01
CA ILE A 188 0.50 -12.75 3.87
C ILE A 188 0.29 -11.58 4.84
N PHE A 189 1.34 -11.03 5.44
CA PHE A 189 1.25 -9.83 6.28
C PHE A 189 0.74 -8.62 5.47
N LEU A 190 1.23 -8.43 4.25
CA LEU A 190 0.75 -7.37 3.36
C LEU A 190 -0.76 -7.49 3.08
N ILE A 191 -1.23 -8.69 2.72
CA ILE A 191 -2.64 -8.96 2.41
C ILE A 191 -3.51 -8.82 3.66
N THR A 192 -3.03 -9.27 4.81
CA THR A 192 -3.79 -9.24 6.07
C THR A 192 -3.69 -7.91 6.82
N SER A 193 -2.89 -6.95 6.35
CA SER A 193 -2.77 -5.62 6.95
C SER A 193 -4.07 -4.81 6.84
N LYS A 194 -4.73 -4.86 5.67
CA LYS A 194 -6.01 -4.17 5.42
C LYS A 194 -6.93 -5.01 4.55
N GLN A 195 -8.23 -4.88 4.79
CA GLN A 195 -9.26 -5.58 4.01
C GLN A 195 -9.20 -5.27 2.50
N GLN A 196 -8.85 -4.02 2.15
CA GLN A 196 -8.68 -3.58 0.77
C GLN A 196 -7.51 -4.25 0.04
N ASN A 197 -6.59 -4.90 0.76
CA ASN A 197 -5.45 -5.60 0.17
C ASN A 197 -5.80 -7.03 -0.28
N ALA A 198 -7.00 -7.54 0.02
CA ALA A 198 -7.40 -8.89 -0.40
C ALA A 198 -7.19 -9.17 -1.91
N PRO A 199 -7.51 -8.24 -2.84
CA PRO A 199 -7.26 -8.44 -4.26
C PRO A 199 -5.77 -8.54 -4.64
N LEU A 200 -4.86 -8.02 -3.82
CA LEU A 200 -3.42 -8.12 -4.05
C LEU A 200 -2.93 -9.57 -4.01
N ALA A 201 -3.67 -10.47 -3.35
CA ALA A 201 -3.41 -11.91 -3.39
C ALA A 201 -3.33 -12.43 -4.84
N LEU A 202 -4.20 -11.94 -5.74
CA LEU A 202 -4.18 -12.33 -7.16
C LEU A 202 -2.89 -11.89 -7.86
N SER A 203 -2.45 -10.66 -7.60
CA SER A 203 -1.20 -10.13 -8.17
C SER A 203 0.03 -10.88 -7.66
N TYR A 204 0.07 -11.17 -6.35
CA TYR A 204 1.17 -11.94 -5.77
C TYR A 204 1.14 -13.43 -6.13
N MET A 205 0.02 -13.99 -6.57
CA MET A 205 0.00 -15.31 -7.20
C MET A 205 0.76 -15.32 -8.54
N VAL A 206 0.71 -14.23 -9.32
CA VAL A 206 1.52 -14.09 -10.54
C VAL A 206 3.01 -14.10 -10.18
N VAL A 207 3.40 -13.39 -9.11
CA VAL A 207 4.78 -13.41 -8.59
C VAL A 207 5.17 -14.82 -8.14
N ALA A 208 4.31 -15.48 -7.36
CA ALA A 208 4.54 -16.82 -6.83
C ALA A 208 4.63 -17.90 -7.94
N ALA A 209 3.96 -17.71 -9.07
CA ALA A 209 4.04 -18.62 -10.22
C ALA A 209 5.49 -18.74 -10.74
N GLY A 210 6.28 -17.66 -10.67
CA GLY A 210 7.71 -17.71 -11.01
C GLY A 210 8.50 -18.67 -10.12
N LEU A 211 8.13 -18.81 -8.85
CA LEU A 211 8.82 -19.71 -7.91
C LEU A 211 8.68 -21.19 -8.29
N LEU A 212 7.61 -21.56 -9.02
CA LEU A 212 7.39 -22.95 -9.49
C LEU A 212 8.47 -23.43 -10.47
N PHE A 213 9.23 -22.49 -11.06
CA PHE A 213 10.33 -22.78 -11.98
C PHE A 213 11.67 -23.03 -11.27
N LEU A 214 11.76 -22.83 -9.96
CA LEU A 214 13.00 -23.09 -9.21
C LEU A 214 13.46 -24.56 -9.36
N PRO A 215 14.77 -24.80 -9.55
CA PRO A 215 15.29 -26.14 -9.79
C PRO A 215 15.33 -26.97 -8.49
N HIS A 216 15.30 -28.31 -8.65
CA HIS A 216 15.41 -29.37 -7.62
C HIS A 216 14.12 -29.76 -6.84
N PHE A 217 13.61 -30.96 -7.18
CA PHE A 217 12.65 -31.88 -6.54
C PHE A 217 11.18 -31.49 -6.22
N LYS A 218 10.30 -32.50 -6.36
CA LYS A 218 8.83 -32.46 -6.19
C LYS A 218 8.37 -31.89 -4.82
N ALA A 219 9.11 -32.17 -3.75
CA ALA A 219 8.75 -31.70 -2.40
C ALA A 219 8.77 -30.17 -2.26
N ARG A 220 9.66 -29.48 -2.98
CA ARG A 220 9.71 -28.00 -2.99
C ARG A 220 8.55 -27.40 -3.79
N LYS A 221 8.17 -28.02 -4.90
CA LYS A 221 6.98 -27.60 -5.66
C LYS A 221 5.70 -27.74 -4.84
N LEU A 222 5.56 -28.83 -4.08
CA LEU A 222 4.44 -28.99 -3.15
C LEU A 222 4.42 -27.88 -2.09
N ALA A 223 5.56 -27.55 -1.49
CA ALA A 223 5.64 -26.46 -0.52
C ALA A 223 5.26 -25.09 -1.12
N ILE A 224 5.67 -24.81 -2.36
CA ILE A 224 5.28 -23.59 -3.07
C ILE A 224 3.78 -23.59 -3.39
N MET A 225 3.22 -24.70 -3.85
CA MET A 225 1.77 -24.82 -4.10
C MET A 225 0.96 -24.67 -2.81
N LEU A 226 1.42 -25.24 -1.70
CA LEU A 226 0.81 -25.03 -0.38
C LEU A 226 0.92 -23.56 0.04
N GLY A 227 2.07 -22.91 -0.17
CA GLY A 227 2.24 -21.47 0.06
C GLY A 227 1.32 -20.60 -0.81
N MET A 228 1.10 -20.96 -2.08
CA MET A 228 0.13 -20.30 -2.95
C MET A 228 -1.30 -20.52 -2.46
N GLY A 229 -1.62 -21.72 -1.97
CA GLY A 229 -2.90 -22.04 -1.35
C GLY A 229 -3.15 -21.21 -0.09
N THR A 230 -2.16 -21.07 0.80
CA THR A 230 -2.28 -20.22 2.00
C THR A 230 -2.37 -18.74 1.64
N LEU A 231 -1.65 -18.29 0.61
CA LEU A 231 -1.75 -16.94 0.08
C LEU A 231 -3.17 -16.63 -0.43
N ALA A 232 -3.72 -17.51 -1.27
CA ALA A 232 -5.09 -17.37 -1.78
C ALA A 232 -6.12 -17.41 -0.63
N ALA A 233 -5.96 -18.36 0.30
CA ALA A 233 -6.81 -18.45 1.48
C ALA A 233 -6.75 -17.18 2.33
N SER A 234 -5.57 -16.56 2.51
CA SER A 234 -5.45 -15.30 3.25
C SER A 234 -6.24 -14.16 2.60
N GLY A 235 -6.20 -14.05 1.26
CA GLY A 235 -7.00 -13.08 0.52
C GLY A 235 -8.51 -13.32 0.68
N VAL A 236 -8.95 -14.57 0.57
CA VAL A 236 -10.37 -14.95 0.74
C VAL A 236 -10.84 -14.69 2.17
N ILE A 237 -10.07 -15.08 3.19
CA ILE A 237 -10.42 -14.88 4.60
C ILE A 237 -10.53 -13.39 4.91
N ILE A 238 -9.59 -12.58 4.44
CA ILE A 238 -9.60 -11.14 4.68
C ILE A 238 -10.79 -10.48 3.97
N TYR A 239 -11.08 -10.86 2.73
CA TYR A 239 -12.27 -10.38 2.02
C TYR A 239 -13.57 -10.78 2.72
N ALA A 240 -13.67 -12.03 3.19
CA ALA A 240 -14.84 -12.52 3.93
C ALA A 240 -15.00 -11.88 5.31
N SER A 241 -13.92 -11.31 5.88
CA SER A 241 -13.95 -10.61 7.17
C SER A 241 -14.46 -9.17 7.10
N ILE A 242 -14.79 -8.66 5.90
CA ILE A 242 -15.35 -7.32 5.71
C ILE A 242 -16.72 -7.25 6.40
N ASN A 243 -16.83 -6.40 7.42
CA ASN A 243 -18.10 -6.19 8.13
C ASN A 243 -19.12 -5.50 7.21
N THR A 244 -20.41 -5.80 7.40
CA THR A 244 -21.53 -5.18 6.68
C THR A 244 -21.52 -3.66 6.77
N ASP A 245 -21.11 -3.09 7.89
CA ASP A 245 -21.01 -1.64 8.06
C ASP A 245 -19.93 -1.02 7.14
N PHE A 246 -18.78 -1.67 7.01
CA PHE A 246 -17.73 -1.25 6.07
C PHE A 246 -18.17 -1.43 4.63
N ASN A 247 -18.90 -2.51 4.33
CA ASN A 247 -19.45 -2.71 2.99
C ASN A 247 -20.48 -1.62 2.63
N ASN A 248 -21.36 -1.25 3.57
CA ASN A 248 -22.34 -0.18 3.38
C ASN A 248 -21.66 1.19 3.23
N TYR A 249 -20.60 1.45 3.99
CA TYR A 249 -19.76 2.64 3.85
C TYR A 249 -19.16 2.73 2.44
N ASN A 250 -18.47 1.67 1.97
CA ASN A 250 -17.84 1.66 0.65
C ASN A 250 -18.90 1.82 -0.46
N LEU A 251 -20.01 1.07 -0.38
CA LEU A 251 -21.09 1.18 -1.36
C LEU A 251 -21.69 2.59 -1.41
N TYR A 252 -21.88 3.22 -0.27
CA TYR A 252 -22.35 4.61 -0.22
C TYR A 252 -21.36 5.55 -0.90
N GLN A 253 -20.06 5.44 -0.58
CA GLN A 253 -19.03 6.30 -1.17
C GLN A 253 -18.88 6.07 -2.68
N SER A 254 -18.83 4.81 -3.14
CA SER A 254 -18.84 4.47 -4.56
C SER A 254 -20.01 5.11 -5.32
N PHE A 255 -21.17 5.23 -4.66
CA PHE A 255 -22.33 5.90 -5.23
C PHE A 255 -22.16 7.43 -5.25
N SER A 256 -21.92 8.06 -4.09
CA SER A 256 -21.88 9.52 -3.95
C SER A 256 -20.66 10.17 -4.61
N HIS A 257 -19.50 9.51 -4.51
CA HIS A 257 -18.19 9.93 -5.01
C HIS A 257 -17.77 9.27 -6.32
N GLY A 258 -18.54 8.32 -6.85
CA GLY A 258 -18.28 7.68 -8.13
C GLY A 258 -19.43 7.90 -9.11
N VAL A 259 -20.50 7.13 -8.95
CA VAL A 259 -21.65 7.09 -9.88
C VAL A 259 -22.26 8.48 -10.09
N LEU A 260 -22.38 9.29 -9.03
CA LEU A 260 -22.96 10.63 -9.11
C LEU A 260 -22.00 11.71 -9.60
N MET A 261 -20.71 11.43 -9.77
CA MET A 261 -19.69 12.43 -10.16
C MET A 261 -19.69 12.80 -11.64
N GLU A 262 -20.73 12.46 -12.39
CA GLU A 262 -20.83 12.83 -13.79
C GLU A 262 -20.98 14.34 -13.99
N THR A 263 -20.37 14.92 -15.03
CA THR A 263 -20.48 16.36 -15.34
C THR A 263 -21.88 16.79 -15.80
N SER A 264 -22.69 15.85 -16.32
CA SER A 264 -24.10 16.08 -16.65
C SER A 264 -25.01 15.69 -15.48
N ASP A 265 -26.29 16.03 -15.56
CA ASP A 265 -27.29 15.63 -14.56
C ASP A 265 -27.35 14.09 -14.41
N PRO A 266 -26.94 13.53 -13.24
CA PRO A 266 -26.92 12.08 -13.04
C PRO A 266 -28.31 11.50 -12.80
N SER A 267 -29.33 12.33 -12.52
CA SER A 267 -30.67 11.93 -12.06
C SER A 267 -31.36 10.97 -13.04
N HIS A 268 -31.45 11.34 -14.30
CA HIS A 268 -32.12 10.51 -15.31
C HIS A 268 -31.35 9.21 -15.61
N LYS A 269 -30.02 9.19 -15.44
CA LYS A 269 -29.20 8.00 -15.67
C LYS A 269 -29.33 7.01 -14.53
N ILE A 270 -29.29 7.45 -13.27
CA ILE A 270 -29.51 6.56 -12.13
C ILE A 270 -30.95 6.01 -12.12
N ALA A 271 -31.93 6.79 -12.60
CA ALA A 271 -33.30 6.31 -12.76
C ALA A 271 -33.41 5.25 -13.87
N LYS A 272 -32.82 5.52 -15.05
CA LYS A 272 -32.90 4.64 -16.22
C LYS A 272 -32.08 3.35 -16.08
N ASP A 273 -30.86 3.43 -15.54
CA ASP A 273 -29.96 2.29 -15.43
C ASP A 273 -30.00 1.61 -14.05
N GLY A 274 -30.38 2.35 -13.00
CA GLY A 274 -30.32 1.88 -11.61
C GLY A 274 -31.64 1.52 -10.98
N GLN A 275 -32.78 1.88 -11.61
CA GLN A 275 -34.09 1.82 -10.94
C GLN A 275 -34.10 2.60 -9.62
N MET A 276 -33.18 3.56 -9.49
CA MET A 276 -32.99 4.36 -8.29
C MET A 276 -33.75 5.68 -8.45
N SER A 277 -34.29 6.18 -7.34
CA SER A 277 -34.98 7.47 -7.37
C SER A 277 -34.02 8.59 -7.78
N GLU A 278 -34.46 9.47 -8.67
CA GLU A 278 -33.74 10.69 -9.08
C GLU A 278 -33.33 11.55 -7.87
N ARG A 279 -34.08 11.46 -6.76
CA ARG A 279 -33.79 12.18 -5.50
C ARG A 279 -32.42 11.86 -4.91
N PHE A 280 -31.86 10.70 -5.23
CA PHE A 280 -30.53 10.31 -4.77
C PHE A 280 -29.41 11.11 -5.46
N ALA A 281 -29.67 11.83 -6.55
CA ALA A 281 -28.71 12.73 -7.15
C ALA A 281 -28.25 13.86 -6.19
N LEU A 282 -29.08 14.21 -5.20
CA LEU A 282 -28.75 15.19 -4.16
C LEU A 282 -27.64 14.72 -3.21
N MET A 283 -27.28 13.42 -3.24
CA MET A 283 -26.22 12.84 -2.42
C MET A 283 -24.83 12.97 -3.06
N ARG A 284 -24.73 13.64 -4.20
CA ARG A 284 -23.47 13.83 -4.91
C ARG A 284 -22.44 14.51 -4.00
N SER A 285 -21.24 13.94 -3.93
CA SER A 285 -20.11 14.46 -3.13
C SER A 285 -20.40 14.54 -1.62
N GLN A 286 -21.38 13.78 -1.11
CA GLN A 286 -21.61 13.64 0.33
C GLN A 286 -20.73 12.54 0.91
N ASP A 287 -20.06 12.89 2.01
CA ASP A 287 -19.29 11.95 2.82
C ASP A 287 -20.24 11.08 3.65
N TYR A 288 -19.87 9.82 3.88
CA TYR A 288 -20.65 8.94 4.77
C TYR A 288 -20.74 9.46 6.21
N TYR A 289 -19.67 10.14 6.68
CA TYR A 289 -19.65 10.82 7.96
C TYR A 289 -19.66 12.34 7.74
N ALA A 290 -20.87 12.87 7.57
CA ALA A 290 -21.09 14.29 7.33
C ALA A 290 -20.47 15.17 8.43
N LYS A 291 -19.61 16.11 8.05
CA LYS A 291 -19.07 17.15 8.96
C LYS A 291 -20.08 18.27 9.24
N THR A 292 -21.11 18.38 8.41
CA THR A 292 -22.20 19.34 8.48
C THR A 292 -23.55 18.64 8.37
N PHE A 293 -24.65 19.36 8.56
CA PHE A 293 -25.99 18.77 8.39
C PHE A 293 -26.22 18.37 6.93
N ASP A 294 -26.38 17.08 6.67
CA ASP A 294 -26.74 16.56 5.36
C ASP A 294 -28.25 16.27 5.26
N PRO A 295 -28.91 16.65 4.14
CA PRO A 295 -30.34 16.41 3.93
C PRO A 295 -30.73 14.92 3.96
N VAL A 296 -29.79 14.03 3.65
CA VAL A 296 -30.00 12.58 3.58
C VAL A 296 -28.98 11.89 4.49
N LYS A 297 -29.46 11.29 5.59
CA LYS A 297 -28.57 10.54 6.50
C LYS A 297 -28.14 9.21 5.87
N PRO A 298 -26.83 8.93 5.71
CA PRO A 298 -26.34 7.67 5.14
C PRO A 298 -26.79 6.42 5.90
N THR A 299 -26.91 6.53 7.22
CA THR A 299 -27.40 5.47 8.13
C THR A 299 -28.92 5.45 8.30
N GLY A 300 -29.66 6.25 7.55
CA GLY A 300 -31.11 6.30 7.62
C GLY A 300 -31.76 5.10 6.93
N LYS A 301 -32.84 4.55 7.52
CA LYS A 301 -33.64 3.44 6.95
C LYS A 301 -34.09 3.68 5.50
N PHE A 302 -34.25 4.95 5.10
CA PHE A 302 -34.61 5.29 3.72
C PHE A 302 -33.50 4.92 2.73
N VAL A 303 -32.25 5.32 3.01
CA VAL A 303 -31.07 5.00 2.18
C VAL A 303 -30.80 3.50 2.21
N GLU A 304 -30.89 2.87 3.37
CA GLU A 304 -30.71 1.42 3.49
C GLU A 304 -31.69 0.65 2.59
N ASN A 305 -33.00 0.93 2.71
CA ASN A 305 -34.02 0.17 2.00
C ASN A 305 -34.11 0.49 0.51
N HIS A 306 -33.85 1.74 0.10
CA HIS A 306 -34.09 2.18 -1.28
C HIS A 306 -32.81 2.40 -2.10
N LEU A 307 -31.63 2.40 -1.46
CA LEU A 307 -30.34 2.50 -2.13
C LEU A 307 -29.51 1.24 -1.85
N LEU A 308 -29.08 1.02 -0.61
CA LEU A 308 -28.07 0.01 -0.27
C LEU A 308 -28.54 -1.43 -0.54
N ASN A 309 -29.82 -1.74 -0.33
CA ASN A 309 -30.37 -3.07 -0.63
C ASN A 309 -30.49 -3.37 -2.14
N HIS A 310 -30.51 -2.35 -2.98
CA HIS A 310 -30.60 -2.48 -4.44
C HIS A 310 -29.27 -2.20 -5.16
N TYR A 311 -28.28 -1.70 -4.42
CA TYR A 311 -26.97 -1.29 -4.92
C TYR A 311 -25.90 -2.30 -4.51
N SER A 312 -25.13 -2.77 -5.48
CA SER A 312 -24.05 -3.72 -5.22
C SER A 312 -22.86 -3.46 -6.13
N MET A 313 -21.69 -3.97 -5.76
CA MET A 313 -20.48 -3.87 -6.57
C MET A 313 -20.68 -4.35 -8.03
N GLY A 314 -21.44 -5.43 -8.22
CA GLY A 314 -21.78 -5.95 -9.56
C GLY A 314 -22.66 -4.99 -10.37
N TRP A 315 -23.54 -4.25 -9.69
CA TRP A 315 -24.31 -3.18 -10.33
C TRP A 315 -23.39 -2.04 -10.78
N VAL A 316 -22.45 -1.60 -9.94
CA VAL A 316 -21.49 -0.53 -10.27
C VAL A 316 -20.68 -0.88 -11.51
N LEU A 317 -20.16 -2.10 -11.57
CA LEU A 317 -19.45 -2.62 -12.74
C LEU A 317 -20.30 -2.56 -14.01
N LYS A 318 -21.57 -2.99 -13.92
CA LYS A 318 -22.52 -2.95 -15.05
C LYS A 318 -22.84 -1.52 -15.48
N TYR A 319 -22.97 -0.60 -14.53
CA TYR A 319 -23.20 0.82 -14.79
C TYR A 319 -22.03 1.45 -15.54
N TYR A 320 -20.80 1.26 -15.08
CA TYR A 320 -19.60 1.79 -15.74
C TYR A 320 -19.34 1.16 -17.11
N ALA A 321 -19.72 -0.10 -17.32
CA ALA A 321 -19.66 -0.72 -18.64
C ALA A 321 -20.57 -0.01 -19.67
N LYS A 322 -21.73 0.51 -19.24
CA LYS A 322 -22.60 1.34 -20.09
C LYS A 322 -22.12 2.79 -20.18
N ASN A 323 -21.56 3.32 -19.10
CA ASN A 323 -21.11 4.71 -18.97
C ASN A 323 -19.56 4.83 -19.06
N HIS A 324 -18.96 4.15 -20.04
CA HIS A 324 -17.50 4.03 -20.22
C HIS A 324 -16.73 5.37 -20.19
N ARG A 325 -17.26 6.44 -20.77
CA ARG A 325 -16.60 7.76 -20.79
C ARG A 325 -16.49 8.37 -19.38
N GLN A 326 -17.53 8.25 -18.57
CA GLN A 326 -17.50 8.70 -17.17
C GLN A 326 -16.48 7.88 -16.40
N PHE A 327 -16.49 6.55 -16.58
CA PHE A 327 -15.55 5.67 -15.92
C PHE A 327 -14.09 6.01 -16.27
N LEU A 328 -13.79 6.25 -17.56
CA LEU A 328 -12.45 6.67 -17.99
C LEU A 328 -12.03 8.03 -17.41
N ASN A 329 -12.95 8.98 -17.28
CA ASN A 329 -12.65 10.27 -16.64
C ASN A 329 -12.32 10.10 -15.14
N LEU A 330 -13.04 9.21 -14.46
CA LEU A 330 -12.77 8.86 -13.06
C LEU A 330 -11.44 8.10 -12.91
N MET A 331 -11.13 7.19 -13.84
CA MET A 331 -9.81 6.55 -13.92
C MET A 331 -8.68 7.56 -14.15
N ASP A 332 -8.88 8.55 -15.02
CA ASP A 332 -7.92 9.63 -15.24
C ASP A 332 -7.76 10.50 -13.98
N LEU A 333 -8.84 10.74 -13.22
CA LEU A 333 -8.77 11.43 -11.93
C LEU A 333 -7.93 10.65 -10.92
N ALA A 334 -8.21 9.35 -10.73
CA ALA A 334 -7.40 8.48 -9.89
C ALA A 334 -5.93 8.43 -10.35
N SER A 335 -5.70 8.41 -11.66
CA SER A 335 -4.34 8.36 -12.23
C SER A 335 -3.51 9.61 -11.95
N LYS A 336 -4.14 10.78 -11.74
CA LYS A 336 -3.42 12.00 -11.33
C LYS A 336 -2.84 11.89 -9.93
N ASP A 337 -3.54 11.18 -9.06
CA ASP A 337 -3.17 11.05 -7.66
C ASP A 337 -2.41 9.74 -7.36
N VAL A 338 -2.20 8.88 -8.37
CA VAL A 338 -1.60 7.54 -8.19
C VAL A 338 -0.20 7.58 -7.59
N MET A 339 0.58 8.62 -7.86
CA MET A 339 1.93 8.80 -7.31
C MET A 339 1.98 9.69 -6.05
N ILE A 340 0.83 10.16 -5.56
CA ILE A 340 0.77 10.94 -4.32
C ILE A 340 0.79 9.97 -3.14
N THR A 341 1.92 9.90 -2.46
CA THR A 341 2.14 8.99 -1.32
C THR A 341 1.94 9.67 0.04
N GLN A 342 2.21 10.98 0.13
CA GLN A 342 1.95 11.78 1.33
C GLN A 342 0.48 12.19 1.38
N VAL A 343 -0.20 11.89 2.49
CA VAL A 343 -1.64 12.19 2.66
C VAL A 343 -1.84 13.69 2.83
N LYS A 344 -2.18 14.40 1.74
CA LYS A 344 -2.34 15.86 1.73
C LYS A 344 -3.46 16.40 2.63
N ALA A 345 -4.39 15.54 3.04
CA ALA A 345 -5.54 15.90 3.86
C ALA A 345 -5.21 16.01 5.36
N VAL A 346 -4.00 15.63 5.80
CA VAL A 346 -3.62 15.60 7.21
C VAL A 346 -2.31 16.34 7.47
N GLY A 347 -2.18 16.88 8.68
CA GLY A 347 -0.97 17.54 9.15
C GLY A 347 0.09 16.55 9.66
N ASP A 348 1.35 16.96 9.53
CA ASP A 348 2.52 16.13 9.83
C ASP A 348 3.24 16.52 11.14
N TYR A 349 2.70 17.53 11.84
CA TYR A 349 3.30 18.11 13.03
C TYR A 349 2.37 18.02 14.26
N PRO A 350 2.91 17.92 15.48
CA PRO A 350 2.14 18.04 16.71
C PRO A 350 1.71 19.48 16.98
N ALA A 351 0.59 19.67 17.69
CA ALA A 351 0.04 21.01 17.98
C ALA A 351 0.98 21.94 18.78
N ASN A 352 1.89 21.37 19.59
CA ASN A 352 2.82 22.14 20.44
C ASN A 352 4.16 22.45 19.76
N SER A 353 4.28 22.24 18.45
CA SER A 353 5.52 22.42 17.68
C SER A 353 5.70 23.83 17.08
N GLY A 354 4.67 24.69 17.15
CA GLY A 354 4.68 26.01 16.52
C GLY A 354 4.26 26.02 15.04
N HIS A 355 3.96 24.86 14.47
CA HIS A 355 3.43 24.71 13.10
C HIS A 355 1.91 24.90 13.04
N ARG A 356 1.39 25.22 11.86
CA ARG A 356 -0.05 25.45 11.63
C ARG A 356 -0.80 24.12 11.51
N ALA A 357 -2.11 24.16 11.74
CA ALA A 357 -3.01 23.03 11.51
C ALA A 357 -2.93 22.56 10.05
N GLY A 358 -2.78 21.26 9.83
CA GLY A 358 -2.67 20.66 8.50
C GLY A 358 -1.33 20.92 7.80
N GLU A 359 -0.34 21.50 8.49
CA GLU A 359 0.97 21.76 7.89
C GLU A 359 1.73 20.45 7.61
N GLN A 360 2.36 20.36 6.44
CA GLN A 360 3.07 19.16 5.99
C GLN A 360 4.58 19.37 5.96
N THR A 361 5.34 18.32 6.29
CA THR A 361 6.80 18.37 6.21
C THR A 361 7.28 18.30 4.76
N LYS A 362 8.41 18.96 4.51
CA LYS A 362 9.13 18.94 3.23
C LYS A 362 10.53 18.33 3.36
N PHE A 363 10.84 17.78 4.53
CA PHE A 363 12.12 17.15 4.79
C PHE A 363 12.22 15.88 3.92
N PHE A 364 13.21 15.81 3.04
CA PHE A 364 13.48 14.63 2.20
C PHE A 364 12.23 14.08 1.46
N THR A 365 11.45 14.97 0.82
CA THR A 365 10.26 14.61 0.01
C THR A 365 10.46 14.83 -1.50
N LEU A 366 11.71 14.92 -1.96
CA LEU A 366 12.00 15.34 -3.34
C LEU A 366 11.49 14.32 -4.36
N TYR A 367 11.65 13.03 -4.09
CA TYR A 367 11.22 11.97 -5.01
C TYR A 367 9.70 11.94 -5.13
N SER A 368 9.01 11.89 -3.98
CA SER A 368 7.54 11.87 -3.93
C SER A 368 6.91 13.13 -4.51
N THR A 369 7.50 14.30 -4.24
CA THR A 369 7.04 15.58 -4.83
C THR A 369 7.20 15.59 -6.34
N TYR A 370 8.33 15.11 -6.87
CA TYR A 370 8.57 15.04 -8.31
C TYR A 370 7.58 14.08 -8.99
N MET A 371 7.45 12.86 -8.47
CA MET A 371 6.52 11.88 -9.04
C MET A 371 5.07 12.35 -8.94
N GLY A 372 4.65 12.95 -7.82
CA GLY A 372 3.31 13.52 -7.69
C GLY A 372 3.03 14.73 -8.59
N ALA A 373 4.06 15.49 -8.99
CA ALA A 373 3.89 16.68 -9.84
C ALA A 373 3.95 16.37 -11.34
N PHE A 374 4.80 15.44 -11.75
CA PHE A 374 5.13 15.22 -13.16
C PHE A 374 4.67 13.88 -13.72
N PHE A 375 4.19 12.95 -12.90
CA PHE A 375 3.69 11.67 -13.40
C PHE A 375 2.44 11.88 -14.27
N PRO A 376 2.36 11.30 -15.48
CA PRO A 376 1.21 11.51 -16.36
C PRO A 376 -0.10 10.99 -15.76
N GLY A 377 -1.05 11.91 -15.54
CA GLY A 377 -2.37 11.61 -14.94
C GLY A 377 -3.39 10.99 -15.91
N LYS A 378 -2.96 10.08 -16.80
CA LYS A 378 -3.83 9.37 -17.74
C LYS A 378 -3.79 7.88 -17.46
N PHE A 379 -4.95 7.25 -17.32
CA PHE A 379 -5.00 5.80 -17.04
C PHE A 379 -4.41 4.96 -18.18
N ALA A 380 -4.57 5.43 -19.42
CA ALA A 380 -3.92 4.81 -20.58
C ALA A 380 -2.38 4.77 -20.44
N PHE A 381 -1.76 5.77 -19.79
CA PHE A 381 -0.32 5.77 -19.55
C PHE A 381 0.09 4.70 -18.53
N ILE A 382 -0.71 4.48 -17.48
CA ILE A 382 -0.51 3.40 -16.51
C ILE A 382 -0.54 2.03 -17.22
N CYS A 383 -1.56 1.79 -18.05
CA CYS A 383 -1.66 0.56 -18.84
C CYS A 383 -0.49 0.39 -19.81
N LEU A 384 -0.09 1.45 -20.50
CA LEU A 384 1.07 1.44 -21.40
C LEU A 384 2.34 1.03 -20.65
N LEU A 385 2.58 1.64 -19.49
CA LEU A 385 3.76 1.37 -18.67
C LEU A 385 3.80 -0.09 -18.20
N ALA A 386 2.65 -0.61 -17.77
CA ALA A 386 2.50 -2.01 -17.38
C ALA A 386 2.83 -2.98 -18.52
N VAL A 387 2.34 -2.70 -19.73
CA VAL A 387 2.63 -3.50 -20.92
C VAL A 387 4.11 -3.41 -21.29
N VAL A 388 4.69 -2.21 -21.30
CA VAL A 388 6.10 -1.99 -21.67
C VAL A 388 7.04 -2.70 -20.71
N PHE A 389 6.90 -2.52 -19.39
CA PHE A 389 7.76 -3.21 -18.43
C PHE A 389 7.59 -4.73 -18.50
N SER A 390 6.36 -5.23 -18.61
CA SER A 390 6.11 -6.66 -18.76
C SER A 390 6.78 -7.21 -20.02
N ALA A 391 6.68 -6.52 -21.15
CA ALA A 391 7.29 -6.93 -22.41
C ALA A 391 8.83 -6.92 -22.35
N VAL A 392 9.43 -5.89 -21.76
CA VAL A 392 10.89 -5.77 -21.62
C VAL A 392 11.46 -6.94 -20.82
N TYR A 393 10.81 -7.32 -19.71
CA TYR A 393 11.26 -8.44 -18.88
C TYR A 393 10.85 -9.80 -19.45
N ALA A 394 9.80 -9.88 -20.28
CA ALA A 394 9.43 -11.10 -20.99
C ALA A 394 10.54 -11.59 -21.94
N VAL A 395 11.30 -10.67 -22.55
CA VAL A 395 12.47 -11.02 -23.36
C VAL A 395 13.50 -11.79 -22.52
N SER A 396 13.85 -11.26 -21.33
CA SER A 396 14.79 -11.94 -20.42
C SER A 396 14.25 -13.30 -19.96
N ALA A 397 12.96 -13.39 -19.64
CA ALA A 397 12.32 -14.64 -19.26
C ALA A 397 12.35 -15.69 -20.37
N TYR A 398 12.10 -15.28 -21.62
CA TYR A 398 12.15 -16.18 -22.78
C TYR A 398 13.56 -16.74 -23.01
N LEU A 399 14.57 -15.88 -22.96
CA LEU A 399 15.97 -16.29 -23.12
C LEU A 399 16.40 -17.26 -22.02
N ASP A 400 16.06 -16.96 -20.77
CA ASP A 400 16.40 -17.81 -19.63
C ASP A 400 15.63 -19.12 -19.61
N PHE A 401 14.35 -19.11 -19.97
CA PHE A 401 13.57 -20.34 -20.12
C PHE A 401 14.20 -21.27 -21.16
N LYS A 402 14.63 -20.74 -22.31
CA LYS A 402 15.30 -21.52 -23.36
C LYS A 402 16.67 -22.04 -22.92
N ALA A 403 17.37 -21.30 -22.07
CA ALA A 403 18.66 -21.68 -21.49
C ALA A 403 18.57 -22.54 -20.21
N GLY A 404 17.36 -22.88 -19.74
CA GLY A 404 17.17 -23.63 -18.49
C GLY A 404 17.52 -22.84 -17.22
N ARG A 405 17.60 -21.51 -17.31
CA ARG A 405 17.87 -20.58 -16.20
C ARG A 405 16.56 -20.05 -15.62
N THR A 406 16.56 -19.63 -14.35
CA THR A 406 15.35 -19.18 -13.65
C THR A 406 15.31 -17.69 -13.35
N MET A 407 16.44 -16.98 -13.49
CA MET A 407 16.55 -15.57 -13.08
C MET A 407 15.57 -14.66 -13.86
N GLY A 408 15.56 -14.76 -15.19
CA GLY A 408 14.67 -13.98 -16.05
C GLY A 408 13.19 -14.27 -15.79
N ILE A 409 12.85 -15.54 -15.55
CA ILE A 409 11.46 -15.96 -15.24
C ILE A 409 10.99 -15.33 -13.93
N LEU A 410 11.81 -15.40 -12.87
CA LEU A 410 11.49 -14.79 -11.58
C LEU A 410 11.33 -13.28 -11.67
N ARG A 411 12.24 -12.59 -12.38
CA ARG A 411 12.15 -11.14 -12.63
C ARG A 411 10.89 -10.78 -13.38
N PHE A 412 10.55 -11.52 -14.44
CA PHE A 412 9.33 -11.29 -15.21
C PHE A 412 8.06 -11.47 -14.38
N CYS A 413 7.91 -12.60 -13.68
CA CYS A 413 6.73 -12.84 -12.83
C CYS A 413 6.58 -11.77 -11.74
N GLN A 414 7.70 -11.31 -11.18
CA GLN A 414 7.72 -10.21 -10.20
C GLN A 414 7.28 -8.89 -10.81
N VAL A 415 7.86 -8.48 -11.95
CA VAL A 415 7.48 -7.25 -12.65
C VAL A 415 6.02 -7.30 -13.10
N ALA A 416 5.59 -8.41 -13.69
CA ALA A 416 4.21 -8.60 -14.14
C ALA A 416 3.22 -8.50 -12.96
N GLY A 417 3.49 -9.18 -11.83
CA GLY A 417 2.64 -9.10 -10.65
C GLY A 417 2.60 -7.70 -10.02
N LEU A 418 3.71 -6.96 -9.98
CA LEU A 418 3.70 -5.57 -9.50
C LEU A 418 2.98 -4.63 -10.46
N MET A 419 3.10 -4.86 -11.76
CA MET A 419 2.38 -4.07 -12.78
C MET A 419 0.89 -4.35 -12.77
N THR A 420 0.45 -5.57 -12.43
CA THR A 420 -0.98 -5.83 -12.17
C THR A 420 -1.48 -5.05 -10.96
N ILE A 421 -0.69 -4.92 -9.88
CA ILE A 421 -1.05 -4.04 -8.75
C ILE A 421 -1.18 -2.60 -9.21
N PHE A 422 -0.21 -2.10 -9.99
CA PHE A 422 -0.20 -0.73 -10.49
C PHE A 422 -1.44 -0.39 -11.34
N VAL A 423 -1.95 -1.35 -12.11
CA VAL A 423 -3.18 -1.19 -12.92
C VAL A 423 -4.46 -1.41 -12.11
N PHE A 424 -4.52 -2.46 -11.28
CA PHE A 424 -5.76 -2.85 -10.60
C PHE A 424 -6.10 -1.98 -9.39
N VAL A 425 -5.11 -1.43 -8.69
CA VAL A 425 -5.37 -0.63 -7.48
C VAL A 425 -6.22 0.61 -7.78
N PRO A 426 -5.90 1.47 -8.78
CA PRO A 426 -6.77 2.58 -9.16
C PRO A 426 -8.18 2.13 -9.58
N PHE A 427 -8.27 1.00 -10.29
CA PHE A 427 -9.53 0.41 -10.72
C PHE A 427 -10.41 0.03 -9.52
N ILE A 428 -9.84 -0.67 -8.53
CA ILE A 428 -10.55 -1.10 -7.33
C ILE A 428 -10.93 0.10 -6.47
N ALA A 429 -10.06 1.10 -6.33
CA ALA A 429 -10.33 2.31 -5.57
C ALA A 429 -11.57 3.05 -6.09
N ILE A 430 -11.69 3.25 -7.40
CA ILE A 430 -12.82 3.98 -7.99
C ILE A 430 -14.14 3.20 -7.92
N ILE A 431 -14.09 1.87 -8.01
CA ILE A 431 -15.31 1.06 -7.88
C ILE A 431 -15.70 0.89 -6.41
N GLY A 432 -14.72 0.84 -5.51
CA GLY A 432 -14.94 0.66 -4.07
C GLY A 432 -15.38 1.94 -3.37
N ASP A 433 -14.68 3.05 -3.61
CA ASP A 433 -14.76 4.28 -2.81
C ASP A 433 -15.01 5.54 -3.66
N GLY A 434 -15.05 5.44 -5.00
CA GLY A 434 -15.20 6.60 -5.89
C GLY A 434 -13.94 7.48 -5.87
N ASP A 435 -14.11 8.80 -5.91
CA ASP A 435 -13.02 9.78 -5.82
C ASP A 435 -12.59 10.15 -4.38
N ALA A 436 -13.22 9.55 -3.37
CA ALA A 436 -12.91 9.82 -1.97
C ALA A 436 -11.58 9.19 -1.53
N ASP A 437 -10.73 9.97 -0.84
CA ASP A 437 -9.47 9.54 -0.22
C ASP A 437 -8.56 8.66 -1.13
N LEU A 438 -8.59 8.92 -2.44
CA LEU A 438 -7.92 8.12 -3.48
C LEU A 438 -6.45 7.82 -3.17
N ALA A 439 -5.67 8.84 -2.78
CA ALA A 439 -4.24 8.70 -2.52
C ALA A 439 -3.91 7.60 -1.50
N LYS A 440 -4.75 7.45 -0.46
CA LYS A 440 -4.57 6.45 0.59
C LYS A 440 -4.89 5.05 0.09
N HIS A 441 -6.00 4.91 -0.62
CA HIS A 441 -6.43 3.63 -1.19
C HIS A 441 -5.52 3.17 -2.34
N MET A 442 -4.72 4.08 -2.90
CA MET A 442 -3.78 3.80 -3.97
C MET A 442 -2.34 3.51 -3.52
N PHE A 443 -2.03 3.54 -2.22
CA PHE A 443 -0.66 3.46 -1.69
C PHE A 443 0.23 2.33 -2.26
N MET A 444 -0.34 1.17 -2.60
CA MET A 444 0.41 0.06 -3.19
C MET A 444 0.78 0.23 -4.66
N ALA A 445 0.07 1.08 -5.41
CA ALA A 445 0.39 1.41 -6.79
C ALA A 445 1.77 2.09 -6.93
N PRO A 446 2.07 3.22 -6.25
CA PRO A 446 3.38 3.86 -6.35
C PRO A 446 4.50 2.96 -5.84
N VAL A 447 4.32 2.28 -4.70
CA VAL A 447 5.32 1.32 -4.19
C VAL A 447 5.66 0.24 -5.23
N SER A 448 4.66 -0.29 -5.93
CA SER A 448 4.86 -1.32 -6.96
C SER A 448 5.59 -0.78 -8.18
N LEU A 449 5.23 0.43 -8.65
CA LEU A 449 5.94 1.08 -9.75
C LEU A 449 7.39 1.42 -9.36
N ASP A 450 7.59 2.01 -8.18
CA ASP A 450 8.90 2.41 -7.66
C ASP A 450 9.86 1.22 -7.57
N LEU A 451 9.37 0.07 -7.09
CA LEU A 451 10.14 -1.17 -7.06
C LEU A 451 10.55 -1.65 -8.46
N VAL A 452 9.66 -1.54 -9.45
CA VAL A 452 10.00 -1.89 -10.84
C VAL A 452 10.95 -0.87 -11.46
N LEU A 453 10.79 0.44 -11.20
CA LEU A 453 11.69 1.49 -11.68
C LEU A 453 13.10 1.32 -11.11
N VAL A 454 13.22 1.05 -9.81
CA VAL A 454 14.51 0.81 -9.16
C VAL A 454 15.16 -0.48 -9.67
N LEU A 455 14.38 -1.53 -9.90
CA LEU A 455 14.87 -2.76 -10.54
C LEU A 455 15.40 -2.48 -11.94
N PHE A 456 14.63 -1.77 -12.75
CA PHE A 456 14.99 -1.41 -14.11
C PHE A 456 16.27 -0.57 -14.15
N ALA A 457 16.38 0.46 -13.31
CA ALA A 457 17.59 1.26 -13.19
C ALA A 457 18.79 0.42 -12.73
N SER A 458 18.60 -0.46 -11.75
CA SER A 458 19.63 -1.40 -11.29
C SER A 458 20.10 -2.33 -12.42
N ASP A 459 19.17 -2.90 -13.18
CA ASP A 459 19.48 -3.84 -14.26
C ASP A 459 20.15 -3.14 -15.45
N MET A 460 19.75 -1.90 -15.77
CA MET A 460 20.42 -1.07 -16.77
C MET A 460 21.86 -0.74 -16.36
N LEU A 461 22.07 -0.25 -15.12
CA LEU A 461 23.39 0.10 -14.61
C LEU A 461 24.33 -1.11 -14.57
N ASN A 462 23.80 -2.31 -14.33
CA ASN A 462 24.57 -3.55 -14.29
C ASN A 462 24.59 -4.32 -15.62
N HIS A 463 24.05 -3.77 -16.71
CA HIS A 463 23.93 -4.41 -18.03
C HIS A 463 23.26 -5.81 -18.00
N ARG A 464 22.26 -5.99 -17.13
CA ARG A 464 21.56 -7.25 -16.88
C ARG A 464 20.11 -7.26 -17.35
N LEU A 465 19.71 -6.26 -18.13
CA LEU A 465 18.31 -6.12 -18.51
C LEU A 465 17.77 -7.37 -19.22
N TRP A 466 18.50 -7.86 -20.24
CA TRP A 466 18.11 -9.05 -21.00
C TRP A 466 19.01 -10.26 -20.79
N LEU A 467 20.33 -10.05 -20.74
CA LEU A 467 21.31 -11.11 -20.51
C LEU A 467 21.57 -11.23 -19.00
N THR A 468 21.29 -12.40 -18.45
CA THR A 468 21.48 -12.72 -17.02
C THR A 468 22.79 -13.43 -16.75
N GLU A 469 23.66 -13.57 -17.76
CA GLU A 469 24.95 -14.21 -17.61
C GLU A 469 25.82 -13.47 -16.60
N GLU A 470 26.43 -14.24 -15.70
CA GLU A 470 27.59 -13.78 -14.97
C GLU A 470 28.67 -13.54 -16.01
N GLY A 471 28.86 -12.28 -16.41
CA GLY A 471 29.98 -11.87 -17.23
C GLY A 471 31.27 -12.30 -16.53
N GLY A 472 31.77 -13.46 -16.90
CA GLY A 472 33.17 -13.83 -16.77
C GLY A 472 33.90 -13.28 -17.99
N GLU A 473 34.10 -11.97 -18.04
CA GLU A 473 34.99 -11.26 -18.95
C GLU A 473 35.51 -10.04 -18.17
N THR A 474 36.75 -10.09 -17.67
CA THR A 474 37.92 -9.44 -18.30
C THR A 474 37.65 -8.00 -18.68
N ASP A 475 37.89 -7.09 -17.72
CA ASP A 475 38.33 -5.73 -18.02
C ASP A 475 39.53 -5.48 -17.11
N GLU A 476 40.71 -5.53 -17.73
CA GLU A 476 41.96 -4.92 -17.24
C GLU A 476 41.77 -3.41 -16.98
#